data_AF-A0A2S6WLM8-F1
#
_entry.id   AF-A0A2S6WLM8-F1
#
_cell.length_a   1.000
_cell.length_b   1.000
_cell.length_c   1.000
_cell.angle_alpha   90.00
_cell.angle_beta   90.00
_cell.angle_gamma   90.00
#
_symmetry.space_group_name_H-M   'P 1'
#
loop_
_entity.id
_entity.type
_entity.pdbx_description
1 polymer ?
#
loop_
_entity_poly.entity_id
_entity_poly.type
_entity_poly.pdbx_seq_one_letter_code
_entity_poly.pdbx_strand_id
1 'polypeptide(L)'
;MTRLTPESVEAEEIREVLTDQELTVHARIVWVFLAAADQPQNSNSLAAELGFAGSTVSKCVGVLRERRLIRRLNGVWIAQSPAEKEEGR
;
A
#
# COMPACT_ATOMS: atom_id res chain seq x y z
N MET A 1 17.25 -9.28 14.84
CA MET A 1 16.98 -7.90 14.36
C MET A 1 16.18 -8.01 13.08
N THR A 2 14.87 -7.79 13.14
CA THR A 2 13.99 -7.84 11.97
C THR A 2 14.30 -6.62 11.11
N ARG A 3 14.76 -6.83 9.86
CA ARG A 3 15.03 -5.74 8.92
C ARG A 3 13.72 -4.97 8.68
N LEU A 4 13.77 -3.66 8.89
CA LEU A 4 12.68 -2.71 8.67
C LEU A 4 12.83 -1.95 7.34
N THR A 5 13.75 -2.38 6.47
CA THR A 5 13.85 -1.80 5.13
C THR A 5 12.81 -2.47 4.24
N PRO A 6 11.88 -1.71 3.64
CA PRO A 6 11.03 -2.26 2.60
C PRO A 6 11.93 -2.82 1.49
N GLU A 7 11.62 -4.02 1.00
CA GLU A 7 12.28 -4.56 -0.18
C GLU A 7 12.05 -3.60 -1.36
N SER A 8 13.04 -3.49 -2.24
CA SER A 8 12.91 -2.72 -3.48
C SER A 8 11.68 -3.20 -4.23
N VAL A 9 10.64 -2.35 -4.32
CA VAL A 9 9.46 -2.66 -5.12
C VAL A 9 9.85 -2.55 -6.58
N GLU A 10 9.78 -3.66 -7.30
CA GLU A 10 10.17 -3.73 -8.70
C GLU A 10 9.22 -2.89 -9.56
N ALA A 11 9.74 -2.26 -10.61
CA ALA A 11 8.95 -1.39 -11.49
C ALA A 11 7.73 -2.10 -12.11
N GLU A 12 7.79 -3.43 -12.22
CA GLU A 12 6.68 -4.26 -12.68
C GLU A 12 5.51 -4.28 -11.70
N GLU A 13 5.77 -4.37 -10.39
CA GLU A 13 4.72 -4.38 -9.37
C GLU A 13 4.00 -3.03 -9.31
N ILE A 14 4.76 -1.94 -9.46
CA ILE A 14 4.19 -0.59 -9.58
C ILE A 14 3.28 -0.51 -10.82
N ARG A 15 3.73 -1.06 -11.95
CA ARG A 15 2.94 -1.08 -13.20
C ARG A 15 1.66 -1.88 -13.03
N GLU A 16 1.73 -3.05 -12.41
CA GLU A 16 0.57 -3.91 -12.14
C GLU A 16 -0.47 -3.14 -11.31
N VAL A 17 -0.07 -2.54 -10.19
CA VAL A 17 -0.99 -1.80 -9.32
C VAL A 17 -1.54 -0.54 -9.99
N LEU A 18 -0.73 0.20 -10.76
CA LEU A 18 -1.19 1.39 -11.47
C LEU A 18 -2.19 1.08 -12.59
N THR A 19 -2.14 -0.13 -13.16
CA THR A 19 -3.01 -0.58 -14.25
C THR A 19 -4.21 -1.43 -13.78
N ASP A 20 -4.26 -1.86 -12.51
CA ASP A 20 -5.40 -2.58 -11.91
C ASP A 20 -6.68 -1.73 -11.97
N GLN A 21 -7.58 -2.09 -12.88
CA GLN A 21 -8.85 -1.38 -13.13
C GLN A 21 -9.86 -1.50 -12.00
N GLU A 22 -9.70 -2.48 -11.10
CA GLU A 22 -10.59 -2.67 -9.96
C GLU A 22 -10.17 -1.80 -8.76
N LEU A 23 -8.95 -1.25 -8.78
CA LEU A 23 -8.52 -0.22 -7.84
C LEU A 23 -8.91 1.17 -8.32
N THR A 24 -9.40 2.01 -7.40
CA THR A 24 -9.55 3.44 -7.67
C THR A 24 -8.18 4.11 -7.80
N VAL A 25 -8.10 5.23 -8.55
CA VAL A 25 -6.85 6.01 -8.70
C VAL A 25 -6.21 6.34 -7.34
N HIS A 26 -7.02 6.72 -6.34
CA HIS A 26 -6.53 7.01 -4.99
C HIS A 26 -5.91 5.78 -4.31
N ALA A 27 -6.52 4.60 -4.46
CA ALA A 27 -5.99 3.37 -3.88
C ALA A 27 -4.65 2.97 -4.53
N ARG A 28 -4.52 3.16 -5.84
CA ARG A 28 -3.25 2.93 -6.57
C ARG A 28 -2.15 3.85 -6.05
N ILE A 29 -2.45 5.15 -5.91
CA ILE A 29 -1.52 6.14 -5.36
C ILE A 29 -1.11 5.81 -3.92
N VAL A 30 -2.06 5.43 -3.05
CA VAL A 30 -1.76 5.04 -1.67
C VAL A 30 -0.80 3.86 -1.63
N TRP A 31 -1.04 2.83 -2.45
CA TRP A 31 -0.16 1.67 -2.48
C TRP A 31 1.24 2.03 -2.99
N VAL A 32 1.35 2.77 -4.10
CA VAL A 32 2.65 3.20 -4.66
C VAL A 32 3.42 4.06 -3.65
N PHE A 33 2.73 4.97 -2.95
CA PHE A 33 3.36 5.76 -1.89
C PHE A 33 3.89 4.89 -0.76
N LEU A 34 3.11 3.91 -0.30
CA LEU A 34 3.57 2.96 0.73
C LEU A 34 4.74 2.10 0.27
N ALA A 35 4.75 1.68 -0.99
CA ALA A 35 5.81 0.90 -1.62
C ALA A 35 7.13 1.68 -1.72
N ALA A 36 7.07 2.98 -1.98
CA ALA A 36 8.23 3.86 -2.10
C ALA A 36 8.64 4.57 -0.80
N ALA A 37 7.86 4.44 0.28
CA ALA A 37 8.11 5.16 1.51
C ALA A 37 9.27 4.56 2.31
N ASP A 38 10.32 5.36 2.54
CA ASP A 38 11.44 5.00 3.42
C ASP A 38 11.05 4.95 4.92
N GLN A 39 9.89 5.51 5.26
CA GLN A 39 9.41 5.61 6.64
C GLN A 39 8.05 4.94 6.81
N PRO A 40 7.81 4.28 7.96
CA PRO A 40 6.51 3.70 8.29
C PRO A 40 5.36 4.71 8.23
N GLN A 41 4.28 4.37 7.52
CA GLN A 41 3.13 5.26 7.32
C GLN A 41 1.90 4.76 8.06
N ASN A 42 1.17 5.65 8.74
CA ASN A 42 -0.16 5.35 9.28
C ASN A 42 -1.23 6.12 8.48
N SER A 43 -2.52 5.90 8.78
CA SER A 43 -3.60 6.55 8.03
C SER A 43 -3.59 8.08 8.12
N ASN A 44 -3.09 8.66 9.22
CA ASN A 44 -3.01 10.11 9.37
C ASN A 44 -1.84 10.69 8.56
N SER A 45 -0.68 10.02 8.55
CA SER A 45 0.45 10.46 7.72
C SER A 45 0.11 10.31 6.24
N LEU A 46 -0.56 9.24 5.82
CA LEU A 46 -1.06 9.08 4.45
C LEU A 46 -2.01 10.20 4.04
N ALA A 47 -2.94 10.60 4.92
CA ALA A 47 -3.87 11.69 4.63
C ALA A 47 -3.14 13.02 4.45
N ALA A 48 -2.15 13.30 5.30
CA ALA A 48 -1.36 14.53 5.26
C ALA A 48 -0.46 14.60 4.01
N GLU A 49 0.35 13.56 3.77
CA GLU A 49 1.34 13.51 2.68
C GLU A 49 0.70 13.49 1.30
N LEU A 50 -0.43 12.77 1.15
CA LEU A 50 -1.13 12.69 -0.14
C LEU A 50 -2.18 13.80 -0.32
N GLY A 51 -2.43 14.63 0.70
CA GLY A 51 -3.48 15.64 0.68
C GLY A 51 -4.89 15.04 0.56
N PHE A 52 -5.10 13.81 1.04
CA PHE A 52 -6.37 13.11 0.95
C PHE A 52 -7.22 13.33 2.20
N ALA A 53 -8.54 13.37 2.02
CA ALA A 53 -9.45 13.30 3.16
C ALA A 53 -9.27 11.96 3.91
N GLY A 54 -9.35 11.99 5.25
CA GLY A 54 -9.20 10.78 6.07
C GLY A 54 -10.21 9.68 5.73
N SER A 55 -11.41 10.04 5.26
CA SER A 55 -12.42 9.10 4.77
C SER A 55 -11.99 8.42 3.46
N THR A 56 -11.33 9.14 2.56
CA THR A 56 -10.74 8.60 1.33
C THR A 56 -9.63 7.61 1.66
N VAL A 57 -8.71 7.98 2.57
CA VAL A 57 -7.64 7.07 3.03
C VAL A 57 -8.23 5.81 3.67
N SER A 58 -9.23 5.96 4.54
CA SER A 58 -9.88 4.81 5.19
C SER A 58 -10.49 3.83 4.17
N LYS A 59 -11.16 4.35 3.13
CA LYS A 59 -11.69 3.53 2.04
C LYS A 59 -10.59 2.84 1.24
N CYS A 60 -9.54 3.57 0.86
CA CYS A 60 -8.41 3.03 0.10
C CYS A 60 -7.70 1.90 0.88
N VAL A 61 -7.40 2.15 2.15
CA VAL A 61 -6.80 1.16 3.06
C VAL A 61 -7.69 -0.08 3.19
N GLY A 62 -9.01 0.09 3.30
CA GLY A 62 -9.95 -1.03 3.33
C GLY A 62 -9.83 -1.94 2.10
N VAL A 63 -9.93 -1.35 0.91
CA VAL A 63 -9.85 -2.08 -0.37
C VAL A 63 -8.49 -2.75 -0.55
N LEU A 64 -7.39 -2.03 -0.29
CA LEU A 64 -6.04 -2.58 -0.42
C LEU A 64 -5.80 -3.74 0.55
N ARG A 65 -6.33 -3.66 1.78
CA ARG A 65 -6.22 -4.73 2.78
C ARG A 65 -7.03 -5.96 2.38
N GLU A 66 -8.26 -5.78 1.89
CA GLU A 66 -9.10 -6.87 1.38
C GLU A 66 -8.42 -7.63 0.23
N ARG A 67 -7.68 -6.90 -0.60
CA ARG A 67 -6.87 -7.44 -1.70
C ARG A 67 -5.48 -7.95 -1.29
N ARG A 68 -5.14 -7.93 0.01
CA ARG A 68 -3.81 -8.31 0.55
C ARG A 68 -2.64 -7.55 -0.09
N LEU A 69 -2.90 -6.32 -0.55
CA LEU A 69 -1.88 -5.43 -1.11
C LEU A 69 -1.20 -4.59 -0.02
N ILE A 70 -1.80 -4.52 1.17
CA ILE A 70 -1.19 -3.92 2.34
C ILE A 70 -1.50 -4.77 3.58
N ARG A 71 -0.60 -4.70 4.56
CA ARG A 71 -0.82 -5.26 5.90
C ARG A 71 -0.56 -4.23 6.98
N ARG A 72 -1.18 -4.43 8.15
CA ARG A 72 -0.95 -3.60 9.33
C ARG A 72 0.08 -4.24 10.25
N LEU A 73 1.06 -3.48 10.68
CA LEU A 73 2.03 -3.90 11.70
C LEU A 73 2.26 -2.73 12.66
N ASN A 74 2.14 -2.94 13.97
CA ASN A 74 2.39 -1.89 14.98
C ASN A 74 1.74 -0.52 14.70
N GLY A 75 0.52 -0.52 14.14
CA GLY A 75 -0.23 0.71 13.84
C GLY A 75 0.07 1.37 12.48
N VAL A 76 1.08 0.90 11.75
CA VAL A 76 1.47 1.38 10.41
C VAL A 76 1.05 0.41 9.32
N TRP A 77 0.97 0.90 8.09
CA TRP A 77 0.68 0.17 6.86
C TRP A 77 1.98 -0.15 6.12
N ILE A 78 2.06 -1.38 5.63
CA ILE A 78 3.19 -1.88 4.85
C ILE A 78 2.63 -2.41 3.54
N ALA A 79 3.19 -1.97 2.41
CA ALA A 79 2.87 -2.52 1.09
C ALA A 79 3.30 -4.00 1.01
N GLN A 80 2.52 -4.79 0.27
CA GLN A 80 2.82 -6.17 -0.06
C GLN A 80 2.88 -6.33 -1.56
N SER A 81 3.78 -7.20 -2.03
CA SER A 81 3.88 -7.53 -3.44
C SER A 81 2.56 -8.12 -3.95
N PRO A 82 2.07 -7.68 -5.11
CA PRO A 82 0.93 -8.31 -5.76
C PRO A 82 1.19 -9.79 -6.14
N ALA A 83 2.44 -10.17 -6.38
CA ALA A 83 2.83 -11.52 -6.78
C ALA A 83 2.71 -12.54 -5.62
N GLU A 84 2.87 -12.11 -4.37
CA GLU A 84 2.70 -12.97 -3.18
C GLU A 84 1.25 -13.43 -2.96
N LYS A 85 0.28 -12.97 -3.77
CA LYS A 85 -1.12 -13.39 -3.68
C LYS A 85 -1.31 -14.89 -3.97
N GLU A 86 -0.41 -15.53 -4.72
CA GLU A 86 -0.63 -16.90 -5.23
C GLU A 86 -0.15 -18.03 -4.31
N GLU A 87 0.84 -17.81 -3.44
CA GLU A 87 1.45 -18.90 -2.63
C GLU A 87 0.65 -19.33 -1.39
N GLY A 88 -0.46 -18.66 -1.08
CA GLY A 88 -1.27 -18.90 0.12
C GLY A 88 -2.46 -19.85 -0.06
N ARG A 89 -2.32 -20.96 -0.80
CA ARG A 89 -3.35 -22.01 -0.95
C ARG A 89 -2.91 -23.37 -0.43
#